data_AF-A0A2V8Q123-F1
#
_entry.id   AF-A0A2V8Q123-F1
#
_cell.length_a   1.000
_cell.length_b   1.000
_cell.length_c   1.000
_cell.angle_alpha   90.00
_cell.angle_beta   90.00
_cell.angle_gamma   90.00
#
_symmetry.space_group_name_H-M   'P 1'
#
loop_
_entity.id
_entity.type
_entity.pdbx_description
1 polymer ?
#
loop_
_entity_poly.entity_id
_entity_poly.type
_entity_poly.pdbx_seq_one_letter_code
_entity_poly.pdbx_strand_id
1 'polypeptide(L)'
;MADDNDKRWSRIPIRFIDDENEEQALSPDANPADMDRIDPDSEPTFRPDTDSNQEDDSLDIDLSEAFDGGPATAELVATRAELRRLQDLRDRLARRQADFENYRKRVDRERNDTYNRVVADVAAKVLGVLDNLKRALETEASVEAAESDEFRHFLSGVDLIYKQLSGVLEALGVKPIVAVGEPFNPHIHEAVVTEATDEFEPDTVMQEIRTGYRLGDKLIRPALVKVATRT
;
A
#
# COMPACT_ATOMS: atom_id res chain seq x y z
N MET A 1 35.87 40.73 -2.13
CA MET A 1 35.63 41.15 -0.74
C MET A 1 34.13 41.40 -0.65
N ALA A 2 33.42 40.51 0.08
CA ALA A 2 32.02 40.55 0.56
C ALA A 2 30.95 41.04 -0.45
N ASP A 3 29.99 40.27 -0.98
CA ASP A 3 29.15 39.20 -0.42
C ASP A 3 28.49 39.59 0.91
N ASP A 4 27.31 40.23 0.82
CA ASP A 4 26.37 40.38 1.94
C ASP A 4 24.97 40.02 1.46
N ASN A 5 24.63 38.76 1.74
CA ASN A 5 23.40 38.08 1.38
C ASN A 5 22.40 38.23 2.54
N ASP A 6 21.58 39.26 2.46
CA ASP A 6 20.58 39.58 3.47
C ASP A 6 19.38 38.61 3.37
N LYS A 7 19.42 37.56 4.20
CA LYS A 7 18.38 36.53 4.36
C LYS A 7 17.05 37.14 4.82
N ARG A 8 16.11 37.35 3.89
CA ARG A 8 14.70 37.59 4.24
C ARG A 8 13.98 36.26 4.47
N TRP A 9 13.77 35.91 5.72
CA TRP A 9 12.78 34.91 6.12
C TRP A 9 11.37 35.44 5.84
N SER A 10 10.67 34.83 4.89
CA SER A 10 9.26 35.04 4.63
C SER A 10 8.42 34.43 5.76
N ARG A 11 8.13 35.21 6.80
CA ARG A 11 7.07 34.89 7.79
C ARG A 11 5.72 34.96 7.07
N ILE A 12 5.04 33.83 6.99
CA ILE A 12 3.64 33.74 6.55
C ILE A 12 2.78 34.42 7.64
N PRO A 13 1.95 35.44 7.32
CA PRO A 13 1.08 36.05 8.31
C PRO A 13 -0.13 35.15 8.56
N ILE A 14 -0.31 34.72 9.81
CA ILE A 14 -1.57 34.08 10.25
C ILE A 14 -2.60 35.20 10.41
N ARG A 15 -3.56 35.29 9.50
CA ARG A 15 -4.76 36.12 9.66
C ARG A 15 -5.76 35.33 10.50
N PHE A 16 -6.09 35.86 11.67
CA PHE A 16 -7.30 35.47 12.39
C PHE A 16 -8.50 35.98 11.59
N ILE A 17 -9.40 35.07 11.22
CA ILE A 17 -10.69 35.40 10.62
C ILE A 17 -11.66 35.44 11.79
N ASP A 18 -12.08 36.65 12.16
CA ASP A 18 -13.20 36.87 13.06
C ASP A 18 -14.49 36.38 12.38
N ASP A 19 -15.31 35.66 13.15
CA ASP A 19 -16.70 35.33 12.83
C ASP A 19 -17.46 36.63 12.53
N GLU A 20 -17.89 36.82 11.28
CA GLU A 20 -19.23 37.31 10.93
C GLU A 20 -19.38 37.47 9.41
N ASN A 21 -20.41 36.79 8.87
CA ASN A 21 -21.07 37.01 7.57
C ASN A 21 -20.26 36.82 6.28
N GLU A 22 -20.62 35.76 5.53
CA GLU A 22 -21.02 35.91 4.13
C GLU A 22 -21.86 34.69 3.69
N GLU A 23 -23.17 34.89 3.71
CA GLU A 23 -24.10 34.13 2.87
C GLU A 23 -23.84 34.46 1.38
N GLN A 24 -23.93 33.41 0.56
CA GLN A 24 -24.18 33.39 -0.89
C GLN A 24 -23.01 33.58 -1.86
N ALA A 25 -22.50 32.44 -2.37
CA ALA A 25 -22.43 32.19 -3.82
C ALA A 25 -22.33 30.67 -4.13
N LEU A 26 -23.47 30.12 -4.59
CA LEU A 26 -23.70 29.19 -5.74
C LEU A 26 -22.65 28.10 -6.05
N SER A 27 -22.96 26.82 -6.36
CA SER A 27 -24.19 26.03 -6.57
C SER A 27 -23.73 24.57 -6.92
N PRO A 28 -24.55 23.64 -7.45
CA PRO A 28 -24.86 22.39 -6.74
C PRO A 28 -24.63 21.12 -7.58
N ASP A 29 -23.76 20.21 -7.14
CA ASP A 29 -23.85 18.83 -7.65
C ASP A 29 -23.22 17.83 -6.67
N ALA A 30 -23.99 17.48 -5.64
CA ALA A 30 -23.76 16.26 -4.87
C ALA A 30 -25.13 15.65 -4.61
N ASN A 31 -25.52 14.73 -5.51
CA ASN A 31 -26.69 13.89 -5.37
C ASN A 31 -26.62 13.14 -4.02
N PRO A 32 -27.60 13.29 -3.11
CA PRO A 32 -27.54 12.70 -1.77
C PRO A 32 -27.83 11.18 -1.74
N ALA A 33 -27.72 10.48 -2.88
CA ALA A 33 -28.12 9.09 -3.03
C ALA A 33 -26.99 8.04 -2.95
N ASP A 34 -25.72 8.42 -2.76
CA ASP A 34 -24.59 7.46 -2.71
C ASP A 34 -24.08 7.14 -1.29
N MET A 35 -24.88 7.41 -0.26
CA MET A 35 -24.57 7.03 1.14
C MET A 35 -25.07 5.63 1.56
N ASP A 36 -25.51 4.78 0.63
CA ASP A 36 -25.93 3.42 0.96
C ASP A 36 -25.36 2.39 0.00
N ARG A 37 -24.15 1.92 0.31
CA ARG A 37 -23.72 0.54 0.06
C ARG A 37 -22.91 0.03 1.25
N ILE A 38 -23.61 -0.08 2.38
CA ILE A 38 -23.23 -1.00 3.43
C ILE A 38 -23.66 -2.38 2.92
N ASP A 39 -22.70 -3.27 2.67
CA ASP A 39 -23.00 -4.67 2.36
C ASP A 39 -23.74 -5.28 3.57
N PRO A 40 -24.97 -5.82 3.41
CA PRO A 40 -25.76 -6.35 4.53
C PRO A 40 -25.23 -7.70 5.06
N ASP A 41 -24.22 -8.29 4.42
CA ASP A 41 -23.68 -9.62 4.76
C ASP A 41 -22.24 -9.60 5.32
N SER A 42 -21.60 -8.45 5.52
CA SER A 42 -20.31 -8.41 6.23
C SER A 42 -20.55 -8.26 7.74
N GLU A 43 -20.82 -9.38 8.41
CA GLU A 43 -20.81 -9.43 9.87
C GLU A 43 -19.46 -8.91 10.41
N PRO A 44 -19.44 -7.91 11.31
CA PRO A 44 -18.29 -7.72 12.16
C PRO A 44 -18.32 -8.87 13.17
N THR A 45 -17.63 -9.97 12.88
CA THR A 45 -17.36 -11.00 13.88
C THR A 45 -16.37 -10.43 14.90
N PHE A 46 -16.87 -9.59 15.80
CA PHE A 46 -16.20 -9.28 17.04
C PHE A 46 -16.52 -10.41 18.02
N ARG A 47 -15.64 -11.41 18.05
CA ARG A 47 -15.61 -12.37 19.16
C ARG A 47 -14.91 -11.66 20.32
N PRO A 48 -15.57 -11.43 21.47
CA PRO A 48 -14.84 -11.06 22.66
C PRO A 48 -14.08 -12.31 23.10
N ASP A 49 -12.77 -12.35 22.87
CA ASP A 49 -11.91 -13.21 23.67
C ASP A 49 -11.95 -12.66 25.09
N THR A 50 -12.92 -13.19 25.83
CA THR A 50 -12.94 -13.15 27.29
C THR A 50 -11.86 -14.12 27.73
N ASP A 51 -10.64 -13.62 27.86
CA ASP A 51 -9.65 -14.22 28.75
C ASP A 51 -9.47 -13.31 29.97
N SER A 52 -10.31 -13.63 30.94
CA SER A 52 -10.13 -13.50 32.37
C SER A 52 -8.68 -13.54 32.83
N ASN A 53 -8.15 -12.39 33.27
CA ASN A 53 -7.68 -12.20 34.65
C ASN A 53 -6.99 -10.84 34.79
N GLN A 54 -7.63 -9.93 35.53
CA GLN A 54 -6.94 -8.99 36.41
C GLN A 54 -7.98 -8.47 37.40
N GLU A 55 -8.24 -9.35 38.38
CA GLU A 55 -8.49 -9.02 39.79
C GLU A 55 -9.24 -7.70 40.02
N ASP A 56 -10.57 -7.79 39.92
CA ASP A 56 -11.43 -7.00 40.78
C ASP A 56 -11.04 -7.35 42.23
N ASP A 57 -10.19 -6.52 42.84
CA ASP A 57 -10.01 -6.49 44.28
C ASP A 57 -11.29 -5.88 44.88
N SER A 58 -12.35 -6.70 44.88
CA SER A 58 -13.53 -6.48 45.67
C SER A 58 -13.10 -6.58 47.13
N LEU A 59 -12.66 -5.45 47.68
CA LEU A 59 -12.79 -5.20 49.11
C LEU A 59 -14.29 -5.17 49.44
N ASP A 60 -14.88 -6.37 49.53
CA ASP A 60 -16.13 -6.64 50.23
C ASP A 60 -15.88 -6.42 51.71
N ILE A 61 -15.82 -5.15 52.09
CA ILE A 61 -16.02 -4.75 53.47
C ILE A 61 -17.53 -4.81 53.69
N ASP A 62 -17.97 -5.91 54.31
CA ASP A 62 -19.30 -6.03 54.89
C ASP A 62 -19.49 -4.90 55.92
N LEU A 63 -20.16 -3.82 55.50
CA LEU A 63 -20.49 -2.65 56.32
C LEU A 63 -21.89 -2.79 56.92
N SER A 64 -22.25 -4.00 57.38
CA SER A 64 -23.55 -4.25 58.02
C SER A 64 -23.59 -3.90 59.52
N GLU A 65 -22.54 -3.32 60.12
CA GLU A 65 -22.58 -2.85 61.50
C GLU A 65 -22.19 -1.37 61.64
N ALA A 66 -23.21 -0.56 61.97
CA ALA A 66 -23.16 0.77 62.59
C ALA A 66 -22.28 1.84 61.90
N PHE A 67 -22.78 2.45 60.83
CA PHE A 67 -22.36 3.80 60.43
C PHE A 67 -23.53 4.78 60.58
N ASP A 68 -23.43 5.62 61.61
CA ASP A 68 -24.26 6.82 61.71
C ASP A 68 -24.08 7.64 60.42
N GLY A 69 -25.19 8.07 59.83
CA GLY A 69 -25.26 8.75 58.52
C GLY A 69 -24.72 10.18 58.57
N GLY A 70 -23.50 10.34 59.09
CA GLY A 70 -22.82 11.60 59.25
C GLY A 70 -22.19 12.12 57.95
N PRO A 71 -21.79 13.40 57.92
CA PRO A 71 -21.27 14.07 56.73
C PRO A 71 -20.06 13.37 56.07
N ALA A 72 -19.24 12.67 56.86
CA ALA A 72 -18.05 11.96 56.37
C ALA A 72 -18.38 10.73 55.48
N THR A 73 -19.49 10.02 55.74
CA THR A 73 -19.88 8.86 54.90
C THR A 73 -20.46 9.32 53.57
N ALA A 74 -21.21 10.42 53.55
CA ALA A 74 -21.70 11.04 52.32
C ALA A 74 -20.54 11.53 51.43
N GLU A 75 -19.49 12.10 52.01
CA GLU A 75 -18.29 12.54 51.30
C GLU A 75 -17.50 11.36 50.69
N LEU A 76 -17.37 10.25 51.42
CA LEU A 76 -16.73 9.03 50.90
C LEU A 76 -17.51 8.40 49.73
N VAL A 77 -18.84 8.42 49.78
CA VAL A 77 -19.68 7.93 48.67
C VAL A 77 -19.56 8.83 47.45
N ALA A 78 -19.54 10.16 47.65
CA ALA A 78 -19.38 11.13 46.58
C ALA A 78 -18.01 11.03 45.88
N THR A 79 -16.93 10.90 46.65
CA THR A 79 -15.57 10.74 46.12
C THR A 79 -15.41 9.43 45.35
N ARG A 80 -16.00 8.32 45.83
CA ARG A 80 -16.01 7.04 45.11
C ARG A 80 -16.78 7.10 43.79
N ALA A 81 -17.92 7.79 43.77
CA ALA A 81 -18.68 8.00 42.54
C ALA A 81 -17.89 8.83 41.51
N GLU A 82 -17.15 9.84 41.97
CA GLU A 82 -16.32 10.66 41.10
C GLU A 82 -15.10 9.90 40.56
N LEU A 83 -14.45 9.08 41.37
CA LEU A 83 -13.36 8.20 40.92
C LEU A 83 -13.83 7.23 39.83
N ARG A 84 -15.02 6.62 39.98
CA ARG A 84 -15.62 5.76 38.95
C ARG A 84 -15.87 6.52 37.65
N ARG A 85 -16.40 7.74 37.70
CA ARG A 85 -16.59 8.58 36.51
C ARG A 85 -15.27 8.89 35.82
N LEU A 86 -14.24 9.23 36.58
CA LEU A 86 -12.91 9.50 36.02
C LEU A 86 -12.29 8.26 35.37
N GLN A 87 -12.49 7.08 35.97
CA GLN A 87 -12.08 5.79 35.37
C GLN A 87 -12.84 5.52 34.07
N ASP A 88 -14.17 5.64 34.07
CA ASP A 88 -14.98 5.48 32.86
C ASP A 88 -14.58 6.44 31.73
N LEU A 89 -14.31 7.71 32.07
CA LEU A 89 -13.82 8.70 31.12
C LEU A 89 -12.43 8.32 30.59
N ARG A 90 -11.51 7.90 31.47
CA ARG A 90 -10.17 7.44 31.09
C ARG A 90 -10.25 6.25 30.14
N ASP A 91 -11.11 5.27 30.41
CA ASP A 91 -11.28 4.08 29.57
C ASP A 91 -11.93 4.41 28.23
N ARG A 92 -12.87 5.35 28.21
CA ARG A 92 -13.43 5.88 26.95
C ARG A 92 -12.34 6.58 26.14
N LEU A 93 -11.52 7.42 26.77
CA LEU A 93 -10.42 8.12 26.09
C LEU A 93 -9.36 7.13 25.58
N ALA A 94 -8.98 6.13 26.37
CA ALA A 94 -8.04 5.09 25.97
C ALA A 94 -8.55 4.29 24.76
N ARG A 95 -9.84 3.91 24.77
CA ARG A 95 -10.47 3.25 23.61
C ARG A 95 -10.49 4.15 22.37
N ARG A 96 -10.90 5.42 22.52
CA ARG A 96 -10.89 6.39 21.40
C ARG A 96 -9.49 6.59 20.82
N GLN A 97 -8.47 6.63 21.67
CA GLN A 97 -7.07 6.73 21.24
C GLN A 97 -6.66 5.49 20.45
N ALA A 98 -6.99 4.29 20.93
CA ALA A 98 -6.72 3.04 20.22
C ALA A 98 -7.45 2.98 18.86
N ASP A 99 -8.72 3.38 18.81
CA ASP A 99 -9.50 3.45 17.57
C ASP A 99 -8.85 4.41 16.56
N PHE A 100 -8.38 5.57 17.03
CA PHE A 100 -7.70 6.55 16.19
C PHE A 100 -6.36 6.02 15.65
N GLU A 101 -5.58 5.33 16.47
CA GLU A 101 -4.32 4.71 16.04
C GLU A 101 -4.55 3.61 15.00
N ASN A 102 -5.57 2.78 15.20
CA ASN A 102 -5.96 1.75 14.25
C ASN A 102 -6.46 2.35 12.94
N TYR A 103 -7.29 3.40 13.01
CA TYR A 103 -7.75 4.15 11.85
C TYR A 103 -6.57 4.75 11.06
N ARG A 104 -5.63 5.42 11.73
CA ARG A 104 -4.43 5.98 11.09
C ARG A 104 -3.62 4.91 10.36
N LYS A 105 -3.33 3.78 11.04
CA LYS A 105 -2.62 2.65 10.43
C LYS A 105 -3.36 2.06 9.24
N ARG A 106 -4.70 2.09 9.22
CA ARG A 106 -5.52 1.62 8.10
C ARG A 106 -5.42 2.58 6.92
N VAL A 107 -5.61 3.87 7.17
CA VAL A 107 -5.51 4.91 6.13
C VAL A 107 -4.13 4.94 5.49
N ASP A 108 -3.06 4.79 6.26
CA ASP A 108 -1.69 4.75 5.73
C ASP A 108 -1.48 3.54 4.81
N ARG A 109 -2.03 2.37 5.17
CA ARG A 109 -2.01 1.17 4.32
C ARG A 109 -2.80 1.38 3.03
N GLU A 110 -4.03 1.88 3.12
CA GLU A 110 -4.88 2.15 1.96
C GLU A 110 -4.24 3.16 0.99
N ARG A 111 -3.58 4.19 1.52
CA ARG A 111 -2.82 5.17 0.73
C ARG A 111 -1.66 4.51 -0.01
N ASN A 112 -0.89 3.66 0.67
CA ASN A 112 0.23 2.96 0.06
C ASN A 112 -0.25 1.96 -1.02
N ASP A 113 -1.34 1.24 -0.75
CA ASP A 113 -1.93 0.30 -1.71
C ASP A 113 -2.47 1.01 -2.95
N THR A 114 -3.09 2.18 -2.76
CA THR A 114 -3.55 3.03 -3.85
C THR A 114 -2.37 3.54 -4.67
N TYR A 115 -1.31 4.02 -4.01
CA TYR A 115 -0.09 4.46 -4.69
C TYR A 115 0.51 3.33 -5.54
N ASN A 116 0.71 2.15 -4.95
CA ASN A 116 1.26 0.99 -5.66
C ASN A 116 0.36 0.53 -6.81
N ARG A 117 -0.97 0.64 -6.68
CA ARG A 117 -1.91 0.33 -7.76
C ARG A 117 -1.74 1.29 -8.93
N VAL A 118 -1.68 2.59 -8.66
CA VAL A 118 -1.48 3.60 -9.72
C VAL A 118 -0.13 3.42 -10.41
N VAL A 119 0.95 3.18 -9.65
CA VAL A 119 2.27 2.89 -10.21
C VAL A 119 2.25 1.64 -11.09
N ALA A 120 1.61 0.56 -10.63
CA ALA A 120 1.46 -0.67 -11.41
C ALA A 120 0.69 -0.44 -12.72
N ASP A 121 -0.40 0.32 -12.70
CA ASP A 121 -1.22 0.60 -13.89
C ASP A 121 -0.46 1.44 -14.92
N VAL A 122 0.33 2.42 -14.46
CA VAL A 122 1.20 3.23 -15.34
C VAL A 122 2.35 2.38 -15.89
N ALA A 123 3.01 1.60 -15.03
CA ALA A 123 4.07 0.69 -15.43
C ALA A 123 3.58 -0.29 -16.50
N ALA A 124 2.40 -0.91 -16.32
CA ALA A 124 1.83 -1.85 -17.29
C ALA A 124 1.72 -1.26 -18.72
N LYS A 125 1.36 0.02 -18.84
CA LYS A 125 1.28 0.72 -20.14
C LYS A 125 2.66 0.98 -20.74
N VAL A 126 3.62 1.38 -19.91
CA VAL A 126 5.01 1.65 -20.33
C VAL A 126 5.75 0.37 -20.72
N LEU A 127 5.46 -0.74 -20.03
CA LEU A 127 6.08 -2.04 -20.30
C LEU A 127 5.86 -2.52 -21.74
N GLY A 128 4.72 -2.18 -22.37
CA GLY A 128 4.50 -2.49 -23.79
C GLY A 128 5.47 -1.76 -24.73
N VAL A 129 5.90 -0.54 -24.38
CA VAL A 129 6.93 0.19 -25.13
C VAL A 129 8.29 -0.46 -24.92
N LEU A 130 8.60 -0.84 -23.68
CA LEU A 130 9.85 -1.52 -23.34
C LEU A 130 9.99 -2.87 -24.06
N ASP A 131 8.89 -3.63 -24.20
CA ASP A 131 8.88 -4.88 -24.98
C ASP A 131 9.15 -4.65 -26.46
N ASN A 132 8.61 -3.57 -27.03
CA ASN A 132 8.86 -3.23 -28.43
C ASN A 132 10.32 -2.84 -28.65
N LEU A 133 10.93 -2.12 -27.70
CA LEU A 133 12.36 -1.80 -27.73
C LEU A 133 13.21 -3.06 -27.63
N LYS A 134 12.89 -3.96 -26.68
CA LYS A 134 13.57 -5.26 -26.53
C LYS A 134 13.45 -6.08 -27.82
N ARG A 135 12.25 -6.19 -28.38
CA ARG A 135 12.01 -6.90 -29.64
C ARG A 135 12.82 -6.30 -30.78
N ALA A 136 12.86 -4.97 -30.93
CA ALA A 136 13.65 -4.30 -31.95
C ALA A 136 15.15 -4.63 -31.83
N LEU A 137 15.70 -4.65 -30.60
CA LEU A 137 17.08 -5.04 -30.33
C LEU A 137 17.35 -6.52 -30.66
N GLU A 138 16.39 -7.42 -30.40
CA GLU A 138 16.52 -8.86 -30.65
C GLU A 138 16.39 -9.23 -32.14
N THR A 139 15.44 -8.64 -32.87
CA THR A 139 15.27 -8.92 -34.31
C THR A 139 16.52 -8.55 -35.10
N GLU A 140 17.14 -7.40 -34.82
CA GLU A 140 18.30 -6.92 -35.58
C GLU A 140 19.60 -7.64 -35.20
N ALA A 141 19.67 -8.26 -34.02
CA ALA A 141 20.78 -9.15 -33.67
C ALA A 141 20.77 -10.45 -34.51
N SER A 142 19.63 -10.80 -35.10
CA SER A 142 19.46 -12.00 -35.94
C SER A 142 19.56 -11.74 -37.45
N VAL A 143 19.51 -10.47 -37.88
CA VAL A 143 19.70 -10.10 -39.29
C VAL A 143 21.18 -9.80 -39.51
N GLU A 144 21.79 -10.38 -40.54
CA GLU A 144 23.14 -10.07 -41.03
C GLU A 144 23.29 -8.61 -41.55
N ALA A 145 22.42 -7.67 -41.12
CA ALA A 145 22.44 -6.25 -41.45
C ALA A 145 23.42 -5.43 -40.57
N ALA A 146 24.22 -6.10 -39.74
CA ALA A 146 25.22 -5.49 -38.86
C ALA A 146 26.49 -4.97 -39.59
N GLU A 147 26.41 -4.70 -40.89
CA GLU A 147 27.59 -4.32 -41.70
C GLU A 147 27.89 -2.81 -41.72
N SER A 148 26.95 -1.93 -41.36
CA SER A 148 27.24 -0.48 -41.28
C SER A 148 27.51 -0.01 -39.85
N ASP A 149 28.63 0.68 -39.66
CA ASP A 149 29.00 1.27 -38.36
C ASP A 149 27.95 2.25 -37.84
N GLU A 150 27.30 2.99 -38.74
CA GLU A 150 26.20 3.92 -38.44
C GLU A 150 25.00 3.19 -37.81
N PHE A 151 24.65 2.01 -38.34
CA PHE A 151 23.56 1.20 -37.80
C PHE A 151 23.91 0.63 -36.41
N ARG A 152 25.15 0.19 -36.21
CA ARG A 152 25.65 -0.26 -34.89
C ARG A 152 25.58 0.86 -33.85
N HIS A 153 25.95 2.09 -34.24
CA HIS A 153 25.84 3.26 -33.37
C HIS A 153 24.38 3.59 -33.02
N PHE A 154 23.47 3.49 -34.00
CA PHE A 154 22.03 3.65 -33.76
C PHE A 154 21.50 2.61 -32.75
N LEU A 155 21.81 1.32 -32.94
CA LEU A 155 21.40 0.25 -32.02
C LEU A 155 21.94 0.46 -30.60
N SER A 156 23.19 0.91 -30.46
CA SER A 156 23.77 1.26 -29.16
C SER A 156 23.00 2.40 -28.47
N GLY A 157 22.55 3.39 -29.23
CA GLY A 157 21.66 4.44 -28.71
C GLY A 157 20.31 3.90 -28.22
N VAL A 158 19.71 2.96 -28.96
CA VAL A 158 18.45 2.30 -28.56
C VAL A 158 18.64 1.46 -27.30
N ASP A 159 19.73 0.69 -27.20
CA ASP A 159 20.09 -0.09 -25.99
C ASP A 159 20.29 0.81 -24.77
N LEU A 160 20.91 1.98 -24.93
CA LEU A 160 21.04 2.96 -23.86
C LEU A 160 19.68 3.46 -23.36
N ILE A 161 18.75 3.77 -24.26
CA ILE A 161 17.39 4.19 -23.91
C ILE A 161 16.65 3.06 -23.18
N TYR A 162 16.78 1.83 -23.67
CA TYR A 162 16.20 0.64 -23.03
C TYR A 162 16.71 0.47 -21.59
N LYS A 163 18.02 0.60 -21.38
CA LYS A 163 18.64 0.51 -20.04
C LYS A 163 18.21 1.65 -19.13
N GLN A 164 18.13 2.88 -19.63
CA GLN A 164 17.65 4.03 -18.87
C GLN A 164 16.18 3.85 -18.44
N LEU A 165 15.31 3.43 -19.36
CA LEU A 165 13.90 3.18 -19.04
C LEU A 165 13.73 2.05 -18.04
N SER A 166 14.51 0.98 -18.19
CA SER A 166 14.54 -0.14 -17.24
C SER A 166 14.98 0.33 -15.85
N GLY A 167 16.02 1.17 -15.76
CA GLY A 167 16.48 1.75 -14.49
C GLY A 167 15.45 2.65 -13.82
N VAL A 168 14.67 3.42 -14.59
CA VAL A 168 13.56 4.22 -14.05
C VAL A 168 12.47 3.32 -13.43
N LEU A 169 12.10 2.24 -14.12
CA LEU A 169 11.13 1.27 -13.59
C LEU A 169 11.65 0.59 -12.32
N GLU A 170 12.92 0.20 -12.29
CA GLU A 170 13.53 -0.40 -11.11
C GLU A 170 13.56 0.57 -9.91
N ALA A 171 13.85 1.86 -10.14
CA ALA A 171 13.80 2.89 -9.11
C ALA A 171 12.38 3.10 -8.55
N LEU A 172 11.34 2.86 -9.35
CA LEU A 172 9.94 2.83 -8.93
C LEU A 172 9.53 1.52 -8.22
N GLY A 173 10.46 0.58 -8.04
CA GLY A 173 10.23 -0.72 -7.40
C GLY A 173 9.70 -1.80 -8.34
N VAL A 174 9.61 -1.53 -9.64
CA VAL A 174 9.17 -2.49 -10.66
C VAL A 174 10.34 -3.36 -11.07
N LYS A 175 10.27 -4.65 -10.76
CA LYS A 175 11.35 -5.61 -11.01
C LYS A 175 10.94 -6.66 -12.04
N PRO A 176 11.85 -7.07 -12.94
CA PRO A 176 11.60 -8.18 -13.83
C PRO A 176 11.54 -9.50 -13.05
N ILE A 177 10.79 -10.46 -13.59
CA ILE A 177 10.71 -11.83 -13.08
C ILE A 177 11.76 -12.64 -13.83
N VAL A 178 12.64 -13.33 -13.09
CA VAL A 178 13.59 -14.26 -13.70
C VAL A 178 12.84 -15.56 -13.97
N ALA A 179 12.62 -15.89 -15.24
CA ALA A 179 11.84 -17.04 -15.64
C ALA A 179 12.70 -18.17 -16.22
N VAL A 180 13.71 -17.86 -17.05
CA VAL A 180 14.53 -18.87 -17.75
C VAL A 180 15.31 -19.73 -16.76
N GLY A 181 15.16 -21.05 -16.85
CA GLY A 181 15.83 -22.03 -15.99
C GLY A 181 15.12 -22.30 -14.66
N GLU A 182 14.07 -21.54 -14.32
CA GLU A 182 13.28 -21.74 -13.11
C GLU A 182 12.12 -22.72 -13.37
N PRO A 183 11.62 -23.43 -12.33
CA PRO A 183 10.42 -24.24 -12.44
C PRO A 183 9.21 -23.36 -12.78
N PHE A 184 8.33 -23.89 -13.64
CA PHE A 184 7.12 -23.19 -14.04
C PHE A 184 6.20 -22.96 -12.83
N ASN A 185 5.82 -21.71 -12.59
CA ASN A 185 4.87 -21.34 -11.54
C ASN A 185 3.68 -20.58 -12.15
N PRO A 186 2.47 -21.17 -12.16
CA PRO A 186 1.26 -20.54 -12.71
C PRO A 186 0.90 -19.17 -12.11
N HIS A 187 1.40 -18.85 -10.91
CA HIS A 187 1.11 -17.56 -10.27
C HIS A 187 1.92 -16.40 -10.87
N ILE A 188 3.05 -16.68 -11.54
CA ILE A 188 3.97 -15.65 -12.06
C ILE A 188 4.34 -15.88 -13.54
N HIS A 189 4.07 -17.06 -14.07
CA HIS A 189 4.38 -17.47 -15.44
C HIS A 189 3.09 -17.84 -16.20
N GLU A 190 3.06 -17.48 -17.48
CA GLU A 190 2.01 -17.85 -18.44
C GLU A 190 2.66 -18.69 -19.54
N ALA A 191 2.40 -19.99 -19.54
CA ALA A 191 2.93 -20.92 -20.55
C ALA A 191 2.14 -20.78 -21.86
N VAL A 192 2.79 -20.24 -22.89
CA VAL A 192 2.17 -20.06 -24.21
C VAL A 192 2.59 -21.14 -25.21
N VAL A 193 3.75 -21.77 -24.99
CA VAL A 193 4.27 -22.83 -25.84
C VAL A 193 4.83 -23.93 -24.94
N THR A 194 4.51 -25.17 -25.27
CA THR A 194 5.12 -26.37 -24.69
C THR A 194 5.91 -27.09 -25.77
N GLU A 195 7.07 -27.59 -25.42
CA GLU A 195 7.93 -28.34 -26.34
C GLU A 195 8.47 -29.58 -25.62
N ALA A 196 8.44 -30.71 -26.32
CA ALA A 196 9.02 -31.96 -25.84
C ALA A 196 10.53 -31.89 -26.03
N THR A 197 11.28 -32.02 -24.94
CA THR A 197 12.75 -32.04 -24.98
C THR A 197 13.29 -32.88 -23.85
N ASP A 198 14.45 -33.49 -24.08
CA ASP A 198 15.22 -34.22 -23.08
C ASP A 198 16.35 -33.36 -22.49
N GLU A 199 16.51 -32.11 -22.98
CA GLU A 199 17.57 -31.19 -22.55
C GLU A 199 17.29 -30.52 -21.20
N PHE A 200 16.00 -30.39 -20.83
CA PHE A 200 15.55 -29.73 -19.61
C PHE A 200 14.66 -30.65 -18.79
N GLU A 201 14.64 -30.46 -17.47
CA GLU A 201 13.69 -31.18 -16.61
C GLU A 201 12.24 -30.81 -17.00
N PRO A 202 11.28 -31.76 -16.92
CA PRO A 202 9.87 -31.47 -17.15
C PRO A 202 9.38 -30.31 -16.26
N ASP A 203 8.45 -29.51 -16.78
CA ASP A 203 7.89 -28.33 -16.10
C ASP A 203 8.91 -27.22 -15.82
N THR A 204 10.05 -27.20 -16.51
CA THR A 204 11.03 -26.10 -16.45
C THR A 204 10.78 -25.07 -17.55
N VAL A 205 10.96 -23.79 -17.23
CA VAL A 205 10.92 -22.71 -18.22
C VAL A 205 12.21 -22.72 -19.04
N MET A 206 12.07 -22.98 -20.34
CA MET A 206 13.20 -23.05 -21.28
C MET A 206 13.54 -21.68 -21.86
N GLN A 207 12.51 -20.88 -22.16
CA GLN A 207 12.69 -19.58 -22.78
C GLN A 207 11.62 -18.62 -22.32
N GLU A 208 12.02 -17.36 -22.12
CA GLU A 208 11.10 -16.25 -21.90
C GLU A 208 10.83 -15.54 -23.22
N ILE A 209 9.56 -15.49 -23.62
CA ILE A 209 9.08 -14.80 -24.81
C ILE A 209 8.76 -13.34 -24.50
N ARG A 210 8.20 -13.08 -23.31
CA ARG A 210 7.92 -11.72 -22.82
C ARG A 210 8.24 -11.61 -21.35
N THR A 211 8.99 -10.57 -21.00
CA THR A 211 9.43 -10.36 -19.63
C THR A 211 8.27 -10.11 -18.67
N GLY A 212 8.17 -10.91 -17.61
CA GLY A 212 7.24 -10.68 -16.51
C GLY A 212 7.72 -9.57 -15.57
N TYR A 213 6.81 -8.86 -14.91
CA TYR A 213 7.17 -7.78 -13.98
C TYR A 213 6.30 -7.78 -12.72
N ARG A 214 6.90 -7.39 -11.60
CA ARG A 214 6.26 -7.24 -10.28
C ARG A 214 6.63 -5.93 -9.61
N LEU A 215 5.76 -5.41 -8.76
CA LEU A 215 5.99 -4.27 -7.87
C LEU A 215 5.89 -4.76 -6.43
N GLY A 216 7.03 -4.88 -5.74
CA GLY A 216 7.07 -5.57 -4.45
C GLY A 216 6.55 -7.00 -4.58
N ASP A 217 5.49 -7.33 -3.83
CA ASP A 217 4.83 -8.64 -3.87
C ASP A 217 3.68 -8.71 -4.88
N LYS A 218 3.32 -7.58 -5.52
CA LYS A 218 2.22 -7.51 -6.46
C LYS A 218 2.69 -7.81 -7.89
N LEU A 219 2.10 -8.82 -8.52
CA LEU A 219 2.32 -9.09 -9.94
C LEU A 219 1.67 -7.99 -10.80
N ILE A 220 2.45 -7.39 -11.71
CA ILE A 220 1.93 -6.46 -12.72
C ILE A 220 1.47 -7.25 -13.94
N ARG A 221 2.33 -8.14 -14.43
CA ARG A 221 2.02 -9.07 -15.52
C ARG A 221 2.89 -10.32 -15.42
N PRO A 222 2.35 -11.50 -15.81
CA PRO A 222 3.14 -12.73 -15.84
C PRO A 222 4.19 -12.70 -16.96
N ALA A 223 5.25 -13.48 -16.77
CA ALA A 223 6.22 -13.76 -17.84
C ALA A 223 5.60 -14.75 -18.83
N LEU A 224 5.65 -14.47 -20.13
CA LEU A 224 5.23 -15.45 -21.14
C LEU A 224 6.40 -16.35 -21.42
N VAL A 225 6.18 -17.65 -21.26
CA VAL A 225 7.26 -18.63 -21.24
C VAL A 225 6.97 -19.82 -22.15
N LYS A 226 8.06 -20.43 -22.61
CA LYS A 226 8.08 -21.74 -23.25
C LYS A 226 8.52 -22.78 -22.21
N VAL A 227 7.72 -23.83 -22.01
CA VAL A 227 7.93 -24.83 -20.94
C VAL A 227 8.29 -26.18 -21.55
N ALA A 228 9.23 -26.87 -20.91
CA ALA A 228 9.60 -28.23 -21.26
C ALA A 228 8.52 -29.23 -20.84
N THR A 229 8.11 -30.10 -21.75
CA THR A 229 7.22 -31.21 -21.46
C THR A 229 7.95 -32.52 -21.64
N ARG A 230 7.54 -33.55 -20.88
CA ARG A 230 8.12 -34.89 -21.02
C ARG A 230 7.72 -35.48 -22.37
N THR A 231 8.72 -35.86 -23.17
CA THR A 231 8.58 -36.64 -24.41
C THR A 231 7.89 -37.98 -24.16
#